data_AF-K9VHM4-F1
#
_entry.id   AF-K9VHM4-F1
#
_cell.length_a   1.000
_cell.length_b   1.000
_cell.length_c   1.000
_cell.angle_alpha   90.00
_cell.angle_beta   90.00
_cell.angle_gamma   90.00
#
_symmetry.space_group_name_H-M   'P 1'
#
loop_
_entity.id
_entity.type
_entity.pdbx_description
1 polymer ?
#
loop_
_entity_poly.entity_id
_entity_poly.type
_entity_poly.pdbx_seq_one_letter_code
_entity_poly.pdbx_strand_id
1 'polypeptide(L)'
;MEAKDRETITLKNLRESANLTQPELSRRMGVGIRIIGDWERGESIPRFDRVIALARELGVPLKTLARCMGLDVANIPDDLPALSVLHLSGEVKKRGIVKQASCSVAENSEEKEKSPLRLLREQAGLTRPQVKQHIGVSERMQADWESGKSMPTVENLAALANLYQVSLKTMFEVLGLDVTKIPDDLPSRSPSPNDN
;
A
#
# COMPACT_ATOMS: atom_id res chain seq x y z
N MET A 1 -5.72 -33.47 5.25
CA MET A 1 -5.48 -33.21 3.81
C MET A 1 -6.27 -31.96 3.50
N GLU A 2 -5.71 -30.80 3.83
CA GLU A 2 -6.45 -29.54 3.91
C GLU A 2 -5.99 -28.56 2.84
N ALA A 3 -6.90 -28.37 1.89
CA ALA A 3 -7.22 -27.12 1.23
C ALA A 3 -6.07 -26.34 0.58
N LYS A 4 -5.85 -26.74 -0.70
CA LYS A 4 -5.50 -25.88 -1.84
C LYS A 4 -4.25 -25.05 -1.64
N ASP A 5 -3.21 -25.49 -2.32
CA ASP A 5 -2.19 -24.67 -2.95
C ASP A 5 -2.85 -23.42 -3.56
N ARG A 6 -3.03 -22.38 -2.73
CA ARG A 6 -3.02 -21.01 -3.24
C ARG A 6 -1.61 -20.91 -3.79
N GLU A 7 -1.44 -20.80 -5.10
CA GLU A 7 -0.14 -20.48 -5.67
C GLU A 7 0.45 -19.34 -4.86
N THR A 8 1.40 -19.67 -3.98
CA THR A 8 2.03 -18.68 -3.13
C THR A 8 2.90 -17.90 -4.08
N ILE A 9 2.41 -16.72 -4.49
CA ILE A 9 3.23 -15.80 -5.25
C ILE A 9 4.39 -15.45 -4.31
N THR A 10 5.56 -15.98 -4.61
CA THR A 10 6.78 -15.73 -3.85
C THR A 10 7.64 -14.73 -4.61
N LEU A 11 8.50 -14.02 -3.89
CA LEU A 11 9.47 -13.11 -4.51
C LEU A 11 10.37 -13.84 -5.51
N LYS A 12 10.68 -15.12 -5.25
CA LYS A 12 11.43 -15.99 -6.16
C LYS A 12 10.72 -16.16 -7.50
N ASN A 13 9.42 -16.47 -7.49
CA ASN A 13 8.63 -16.65 -8.71
C ASN A 13 8.58 -15.35 -9.53
N LEU A 14 8.40 -14.20 -8.88
CA LEU A 14 8.41 -12.89 -9.55
C LEU A 14 9.77 -12.55 -10.16
N ARG A 15 10.86 -12.89 -9.45
CA ARG A 15 12.22 -12.70 -9.96
C ARG A 15 12.49 -13.58 -11.18
N GLU A 16 12.03 -14.83 -11.16
CA GLU A 16 12.18 -15.77 -12.27
C GLU A 16 11.32 -15.38 -13.47
N SER A 17 10.10 -14.88 -13.28
CA SER A 17 9.28 -14.35 -14.37
C SER A 17 9.89 -13.08 -15.01
N ALA A 18 10.67 -12.32 -14.23
CA ALA A 18 11.47 -11.20 -14.73
C ALA A 18 12.81 -11.65 -15.39
N ASN A 19 13.08 -12.96 -15.49
CA ASN A 19 14.34 -13.53 -15.99
C ASN A 19 15.59 -13.04 -15.24
N LEU A 20 15.47 -12.72 -13.95
CA LEU A 20 16.58 -12.25 -13.12
C LEU A 20 17.11 -13.36 -12.23
N THR A 21 18.42 -13.38 -12.01
CA THR A 21 19.05 -14.23 -10.98
C THR A 21 19.23 -13.45 -9.68
N GLN A 22 19.36 -14.12 -8.52
CA GLN A 22 19.62 -13.42 -7.25
C GLN A 22 20.86 -12.51 -7.31
N PRO A 23 22.01 -12.92 -7.92
CA PRO A 23 23.16 -12.05 -8.08
C PRO A 23 22.90 -10.86 -9.01
N GLU A 24 22.10 -11.04 -10.06
CA GLU A 24 21.75 -9.96 -10.98
C GLU A 24 20.85 -8.93 -10.30
N LEU A 25 19.81 -9.38 -9.59
CA LEU A 25 18.93 -8.49 -8.82
C LEU A 25 19.72 -7.76 -7.73
N SER A 26 20.62 -8.46 -7.04
CA SER A 26 21.54 -7.89 -6.06
C SER A 26 22.40 -6.76 -6.65
N ARG A 27 23.00 -6.98 -7.83
CA ARG A 27 23.79 -5.95 -8.54
C ARG A 27 22.95 -4.75 -8.94
N ARG A 28 21.77 -4.96 -9.51
CA ARG A 28 20.86 -3.89 -9.95
C ARG A 28 20.37 -3.03 -8.78
N MET A 29 20.04 -3.68 -7.68
CA MET A 29 19.55 -3.02 -6.46
C MET A 29 20.67 -2.43 -5.59
N GLY A 30 21.93 -2.80 -5.83
CA GLY A 30 23.05 -2.45 -4.97
C GLY A 30 22.89 -2.98 -3.54
N VAL A 31 22.36 -4.19 -3.37
CA VAL A 31 22.21 -4.87 -2.07
C VAL A 31 22.93 -6.20 -2.09
N GLY A 32 23.35 -6.71 -0.93
CA GLY A 32 23.99 -8.03 -0.86
C GLY A 32 23.03 -9.16 -1.26
N ILE A 33 23.55 -10.19 -1.94
CA ILE A 33 22.78 -11.38 -2.37
C ILE A 33 22.04 -12.03 -1.19
N ARG A 34 22.68 -12.06 0.00
CA ARG A 34 22.07 -12.60 1.21
C ARG A 34 20.77 -11.87 1.59
N ILE A 35 20.73 -10.55 1.44
CA ILE A 35 19.54 -9.73 1.70
C ILE A 35 18.39 -10.12 0.78
N ILE A 36 18.68 -10.36 -0.51
CA ILE A 36 17.67 -10.88 -1.46
C ILE A 36 17.14 -12.23 -0.98
N GLY A 37 18.02 -13.13 -0.56
CA GLY A 37 17.63 -14.43 -0.01
C GLY A 37 16.77 -14.31 1.24
N ASP A 38 17.11 -13.39 2.15
CA ASP A 38 16.35 -13.15 3.39
C ASP A 38 14.94 -12.61 3.08
N TRP A 39 14.81 -11.74 2.06
CA TRP A 39 13.50 -11.30 1.55
C TRP A 39 12.71 -12.42 0.89
N GLU A 40 13.36 -13.25 0.08
CA GLU A 40 12.70 -14.39 -0.60
C GLU A 40 12.17 -15.43 0.38
N ARG A 41 12.84 -15.62 1.52
CA ARG A 41 12.40 -16.52 2.61
C ARG A 41 11.41 -15.87 3.57
N GLY A 42 11.14 -14.57 3.45
CA GLY A 42 10.29 -13.83 4.39
C GLY A 42 10.92 -13.63 5.78
N GLU A 43 12.25 -13.77 5.90
CA GLU A 43 12.98 -13.55 7.16
C GLU A 43 13.11 -12.06 7.50
N SER A 44 12.99 -11.18 6.49
CA SER A 44 13.02 -9.74 6.69
C SER A 44 12.14 -9.00 5.67
N ILE A 45 11.56 -7.87 6.12
CA ILE A 45 10.75 -7.00 5.27
C ILE A 45 11.63 -5.86 4.74
N PRO A 46 11.72 -5.63 3.41
CA PRO A 46 12.48 -4.53 2.84
C PRO A 46 11.93 -3.16 3.29
N ARG A 47 12.80 -2.17 3.45
CA ARG A 47 12.37 -0.76 3.66
C ARG A 47 11.73 -0.19 2.40
N PHE A 48 10.99 0.91 2.51
CA PHE A 48 10.28 1.52 1.38
C PHE A 48 11.16 1.78 0.16
N ASP A 49 12.35 2.35 0.34
CA ASP A 49 13.27 2.60 -0.78
C ASP A 49 13.58 1.32 -1.58
N ARG A 50 13.69 0.19 -0.86
CA ARG A 50 13.95 -1.13 -1.44
C ARG A 50 12.69 -1.76 -2.00
N VAL A 51 11.53 -1.56 -1.39
CA VAL A 51 10.23 -2.01 -1.91
C VAL A 51 9.95 -1.36 -3.26
N ILE A 52 10.13 -0.04 -3.37
CA ILE A 52 9.95 0.72 -4.61
C ILE A 52 10.92 0.22 -5.69
N ALA A 53 12.19 0.08 -5.33
CA ALA A 53 13.19 -0.39 -6.27
C ALA A 53 12.93 -1.85 -6.72
N LEU A 54 12.49 -2.73 -5.82
CA LEU A 54 12.07 -4.09 -6.17
C LEU A 54 10.87 -4.08 -7.13
N ALA A 55 9.83 -3.30 -6.83
CA ALA A 55 8.64 -3.21 -7.68
C ALA A 55 9.00 -2.72 -9.10
N ARG A 56 9.92 -1.75 -9.20
CA ARG A 56 10.44 -1.25 -10.48
C ARG A 56 11.27 -2.28 -11.23
N GLU A 57 12.21 -2.95 -10.57
CA GLU A 57 13.10 -3.94 -11.20
C GLU A 57 12.35 -5.20 -11.64
N LEU A 58 11.37 -5.64 -10.85
CA LEU A 58 10.55 -6.80 -11.15
C LEU A 58 9.40 -6.48 -12.11
N GLY A 59 9.06 -5.19 -12.29
CA GLY A 59 7.93 -4.77 -13.11
C GLY A 59 6.59 -5.28 -12.57
N VAL A 60 6.42 -5.26 -11.25
CA VAL A 60 5.21 -5.76 -10.57
C VAL A 60 4.57 -4.68 -9.72
N PRO A 61 3.23 -4.70 -9.54
CA PRO A 61 2.55 -3.72 -8.70
C PRO A 61 2.92 -3.91 -7.22
N LEU A 62 2.88 -2.81 -6.46
CA LEU A 62 3.21 -2.79 -5.03
C LEU A 62 2.35 -3.76 -4.22
N LYS A 63 1.08 -3.92 -4.60
CA LYS A 63 0.15 -4.87 -3.95
C LYS A 63 0.60 -6.32 -4.12
N THR A 64 1.02 -6.69 -5.33
CA THR A 64 1.55 -8.03 -5.60
C THR A 64 2.84 -8.28 -4.81
N LEU A 65 3.75 -7.30 -4.77
CA LEU A 65 4.97 -7.41 -3.97
C LEU A 65 4.66 -7.55 -2.46
N ALA A 66 3.74 -6.74 -1.94
CA ALA A 66 3.32 -6.80 -0.53
C ALA A 66 2.69 -8.15 -0.16
N ARG A 67 1.88 -8.73 -1.06
CA ARG A 67 1.30 -10.08 -0.89
C ARG A 67 2.39 -11.15 -0.77
N CYS A 68 3.47 -11.05 -1.56
CA CYS A 68 4.59 -11.99 -1.50
C CYS A 68 5.36 -11.91 -0.19
N MET A 69 5.37 -10.73 0.44
CA MET A 69 6.04 -10.49 1.73
C MET A 69 5.18 -10.90 2.93
N GLY A 70 4.00 -11.48 2.70
CA GLY A 70 3.08 -11.91 3.76
C GLY A 70 2.30 -10.76 4.40
N LEU A 71 2.25 -9.58 3.78
CA LEU A 71 1.45 -8.46 4.26
C LEU A 71 -0.03 -8.68 3.91
N ASP A 72 -0.93 -8.35 4.83
CA ASP A 72 -2.37 -8.40 4.57
C ASP A 72 -2.81 -7.24 3.67
N VAL A 73 -2.95 -7.54 2.38
CA VAL A 73 -3.37 -6.59 1.34
C VAL A 73 -4.71 -6.99 0.71
N ALA A 74 -5.46 -7.91 1.32
CA ALA A 74 -6.68 -8.46 0.74
C ALA A 74 -7.79 -7.40 0.53
N ASN A 75 -7.82 -6.41 1.41
CA ASN A 75 -8.85 -5.37 1.45
C ASN A 75 -8.36 -4.02 0.88
N ILE A 76 -7.13 -3.97 0.36
CA ILE A 76 -6.60 -2.76 -0.28
C ILE A 76 -7.20 -2.68 -1.70
N PRO A 77 -7.82 -1.56 -2.09
CA PRO A 77 -8.33 -1.40 -3.45
C PRO A 77 -7.18 -1.36 -4.46
N ASP A 78 -7.47 -1.82 -5.67
CA ASP A 78 -6.55 -1.77 -6.81
C ASP A 78 -6.18 -0.32 -7.15
N ASP A 79 -5.10 -0.13 -7.90
CA ASP A 79 -4.66 1.20 -8.33
C ASP A 79 -5.75 1.83 -9.22
N LEU A 80 -6.59 2.65 -8.61
CA LEU A 80 -7.59 3.46 -9.32
C LEU A 80 -6.84 4.51 -10.14
N PRO A 81 -7.15 4.69 -11.43
CA PRO A 81 -6.49 5.69 -12.25
C PRO A 81 -6.70 7.07 -11.62
N ALA A 82 -5.59 7.81 -11.46
CA ALA A 82 -5.48 9.09 -10.74
C ALA A 82 -6.54 10.16 -11.10
N LEU A 83 -7.29 9.98 -12.19
CA LEU A 83 -8.38 10.84 -12.63
C LEU A 83 -9.61 10.86 -11.69
N SER A 84 -9.77 9.91 -10.76
CA SER A 84 -10.91 9.91 -9.84
C SER A 84 -10.65 10.66 -8.52
N VAL A 85 -9.40 10.90 -8.14
CA VAL A 85 -9.05 11.59 -6.88
C VAL A 85 -9.50 13.07 -6.90
N LEU A 86 -9.60 13.67 -8.08
CA LEU A 86 -10.19 15.01 -8.27
C LEU A 86 -11.72 14.98 -8.52
N HIS A 87 -12.34 13.81 -8.69
CA HIS A 87 -13.77 13.67 -9.04
C HIS A 87 -14.62 13.01 -7.94
N LEU A 88 -14.02 12.52 -6.85
CA LEU A 88 -14.71 11.79 -5.77
C LEU A 88 -14.98 12.62 -4.51
N SER A 89 -15.31 13.90 -4.65
CA SER A 89 -15.96 14.67 -3.57
C SER A 89 -17.44 14.26 -3.31
N GLY A 90 -17.96 13.22 -3.97
CA GLY A 90 -19.41 12.95 -4.02
C GLY A 90 -19.92 11.62 -3.44
N GLU A 91 -19.22 10.49 -3.58
CA GLU A 91 -19.91 9.18 -3.48
C GLU A 91 -19.19 8.10 -2.66
N VAL A 92 -18.87 8.37 -1.38
CA VAL A 92 -18.61 7.31 -0.39
C VAL A 92 -19.65 7.35 0.74
N LYS A 93 -20.92 7.58 0.38
CA LYS A 93 -22.08 7.16 1.18
C LYS A 93 -22.57 5.83 0.62
N LYS A 94 -22.00 4.70 1.08
CA LYS A 94 -22.62 3.36 1.17
C LYS A 94 -21.55 2.27 1.18
N ARG A 95 -20.95 2.05 2.33
CA ARG A 95 -20.69 0.69 2.82
C ARG A 95 -20.60 0.75 4.33
N GLY A 96 -21.72 0.36 4.95
CA GLY A 96 -21.96 0.50 6.38
C GLY A 96 -21.31 -0.59 7.23
N ILE A 97 -21.63 -0.48 8.54
CA ILE A 97 -21.21 -1.28 9.71
C ILE A 97 -19.99 -0.59 10.38
N VAL A 98 -20.08 0.16 11.50
CA VAL A 98 -20.87 0.01 12.73
C VAL A 98 -21.03 1.35 13.52
N LYS A 99 -22.23 1.52 14.09
CA LYS A 99 -22.66 2.24 15.31
C LYS A 99 -21.96 3.53 15.77
N GLN A 100 -22.67 4.63 15.50
CA GLN A 100 -22.94 5.81 16.33
C GLN A 100 -22.13 5.98 17.64
N ALA A 101 -21.23 6.95 17.64
CA ALA A 101 -21.01 7.81 18.79
C ALA A 101 -21.04 9.25 18.29
N SER A 102 -21.94 10.02 18.89
CA SER A 102 -22.15 11.44 18.65
C SER A 102 -20.85 12.22 18.79
N CYS A 103 -20.47 12.99 17.78
CA CYS A 103 -19.61 14.14 17.98
C CYS A 103 -20.07 15.25 17.05
N SER A 104 -20.72 16.22 17.66
CA SER A 104 -21.10 17.50 17.08
C SER A 104 -19.89 18.43 16.96
N VAL A 105 -19.99 19.37 16.02
CA VAL A 105 -19.15 20.59 15.86
C VAL A 105 -17.76 20.28 15.26
N ALA A 106 -17.18 21.01 14.31
CA ALA A 106 -17.36 22.40 13.92
C ALA A 106 -17.01 22.60 12.43
N GLU A 107 -17.78 23.42 11.75
CA GLU A 107 -17.29 24.14 10.59
C GLU A 107 -16.26 25.19 11.03
N ASN A 108 -15.20 25.28 10.22
CA ASN A 108 -14.36 26.44 9.95
C ASN A 108 -13.05 26.67 10.74
N SER A 109 -12.08 27.21 9.98
CA SER A 109 -10.87 27.96 10.35
C SER A 109 -9.66 27.20 10.90
N GLU A 110 -8.80 26.76 9.98
CA GLU A 110 -7.37 27.11 9.91
C GLU A 110 -6.81 26.47 8.63
N GLU A 111 -6.56 27.28 7.59
CA GLU A 111 -5.79 26.90 6.39
C GLU A 111 -4.31 26.68 6.76
N LYS A 112 -4.04 25.76 7.68
CA LYS A 112 -2.76 25.05 7.69
C LYS A 112 -2.92 23.96 6.65
N GLU A 113 -2.12 24.01 5.58
CA GLU A 113 -2.06 23.00 4.52
C GLU A 113 -2.26 21.61 5.14
N LYS A 114 -3.49 21.08 5.03
CA LYS A 114 -3.81 19.80 5.63
C LYS A 114 -2.96 18.80 4.88
N SER A 115 -2.11 18.10 5.63
CA SER A 115 -1.24 17.12 5.00
C SER A 115 -2.07 16.08 4.24
N PRO A 116 -1.55 15.57 3.12
CA PRO A 116 -2.31 14.65 2.29
C PRO A 116 -2.75 13.38 3.05
N LEU A 117 -1.93 12.87 3.99
CA LEU A 117 -2.33 11.77 4.89
C LEU A 117 -3.52 12.13 5.79
N ARG A 118 -3.57 13.37 6.30
CA ARG A 118 -4.69 13.83 7.12
C ARG A 118 -5.98 13.92 6.31
N LEU A 119 -5.89 14.33 5.05
CA LEU A 119 -7.03 14.37 4.13
C LEU A 119 -7.58 12.96 3.89
N LEU A 120 -6.72 11.97 3.61
CA LEU A 120 -7.15 10.58 3.43
C LEU A 120 -7.87 10.03 4.67
N ARG A 121 -7.35 10.33 5.86
CA ARG A 121 -8.00 9.93 7.12
C ARG A 121 -9.39 10.58 7.30
N GLU A 122 -9.50 11.88 7.02
CA GLU A 122 -10.77 12.61 7.10
C GLU A 122 -11.78 12.11 6.06
N GLN A 123 -11.32 11.78 4.84
CA GLN A 123 -12.13 11.18 3.78
C GLN A 123 -12.64 9.79 4.15
N ALA A 124 -11.83 8.99 4.84
CA ALA A 124 -12.26 7.71 5.42
C ALA A 124 -13.22 7.88 6.61
N GLY A 125 -13.49 9.12 7.06
CA GLY A 125 -14.36 9.41 8.20
C GLY A 125 -13.77 8.98 9.55
N LEU A 126 -12.44 8.81 9.62
CA LEU A 126 -11.77 8.26 10.79
C LEU A 126 -11.13 9.36 11.65
N THR A 127 -11.20 9.18 12.96
CA THR A 127 -10.49 9.99 13.94
C THR A 127 -9.16 9.34 14.33
N ARG A 128 -8.22 10.12 14.87
CA ARG A 128 -6.92 9.56 15.33
C ARG A 128 -7.09 8.44 16.36
N PRO A 129 -7.99 8.56 17.37
CA PRO A 129 -8.25 7.46 18.29
C PRO A 129 -8.81 6.21 17.60
N GLN A 130 -9.66 6.34 16.58
CA GLN A 130 -10.16 5.18 15.83
C GLN A 130 -9.03 4.49 15.06
N VAL A 131 -8.14 5.24 14.42
CA VAL A 131 -6.97 4.63 13.74
C VAL A 131 -6.08 3.88 14.72
N LYS A 132 -5.87 4.43 15.92
CA LYS A 132 -5.19 3.72 17.01
C LYS A 132 -5.90 2.42 17.39
N GLN A 133 -7.23 2.40 17.50
CA GLN A 133 -7.99 1.19 17.82
C GLN A 133 -7.91 0.12 16.71
N HIS A 134 -7.81 0.54 15.44
CA HIS A 134 -7.75 -0.39 14.31
C HIS A 134 -6.35 -0.96 14.03
N ILE A 135 -5.31 -0.13 14.12
CA ILE A 135 -3.94 -0.51 13.73
C ILE A 135 -3.03 -0.72 14.95
N GLY A 136 -3.43 -0.26 16.14
CA GLY A 136 -2.62 -0.35 17.35
C GLY A 136 -1.51 0.71 17.47
N VAL A 137 -1.54 1.74 16.63
CA VAL A 137 -0.51 2.81 16.59
C VAL A 137 -0.86 3.96 17.51
N SER A 138 0.14 4.61 18.13
CA SER A 138 -0.15 5.78 18.97
C SER A 138 -0.58 6.99 18.13
N GLU A 139 -1.49 7.81 18.68
CA GLU A 139 -1.94 9.05 18.02
C GLU A 139 -0.80 10.03 17.76
N ARG A 140 0.22 10.02 18.63
CA ARG A 140 1.45 10.80 18.44
C ARG A 140 2.22 10.34 17.20
N MET A 141 2.40 9.03 17.05
CA MET A 141 3.09 8.46 15.90
C MET A 141 2.35 8.77 14.59
N GLN A 142 1.02 8.67 14.61
CA GLN A 142 0.19 9.09 13.48
C GLN A 142 0.34 10.59 13.18
N ALA A 143 0.37 11.46 14.19
CA ALA A 143 0.58 12.89 13.98
C ALA A 143 1.98 13.20 13.42
N ASP A 144 3.01 12.44 13.81
CA ASP A 144 4.36 12.56 13.26
C ASP A 144 4.40 12.12 11.79
N TRP A 145 3.65 11.08 11.40
CA TRP A 145 3.47 10.70 9.99
C TRP A 145 2.70 11.73 9.19
N GLU A 146 1.57 12.20 9.72
CA GLU A 146 0.76 13.26 9.10
C GLU A 146 1.56 14.56 8.94
N SER A 147 2.53 14.86 9.80
CA SER A 147 3.38 16.05 9.67
C SER A 147 4.67 15.81 8.89
N GLY A 148 4.91 14.60 8.38
CA GLY A 148 6.14 14.23 7.67
C GLY A 148 7.39 14.17 8.54
N LYS A 149 7.26 14.24 9.88
CA LYS A 149 8.38 14.14 10.82
C LYS A 149 8.98 12.74 10.88
N SER A 150 8.18 11.74 10.60
CA SER A 150 8.62 10.34 10.53
C SER A 150 7.86 9.60 9.44
N MET A 151 8.43 8.50 8.96
CA MET A 151 7.75 7.59 8.04
C MET A 151 7.17 6.38 8.79
N PRO A 152 6.01 5.86 8.37
CA PRO A 152 5.47 4.59 8.90
C PRO A 152 6.40 3.41 8.55
N THR A 153 6.16 2.23 9.11
CA THR A 153 6.78 0.99 8.58
C THR A 153 5.96 0.47 7.40
N VAL A 154 6.51 -0.46 6.61
CA VAL A 154 5.77 -1.06 5.47
C VAL A 154 4.49 -1.75 5.93
N GLU A 155 4.55 -2.44 7.07
CA GLU A 155 3.39 -3.08 7.70
C GLU A 155 2.32 -2.06 8.09
N ASN A 156 2.71 -0.99 8.80
CA ASN A 156 1.80 0.07 9.19
C ASN A 156 1.21 0.80 7.97
N LEU A 157 2.00 0.96 6.91
CA LEU A 157 1.53 1.57 5.67
C LEU A 157 0.46 0.69 5.00
N ALA A 158 0.69 -0.62 4.92
CA ALA A 158 -0.29 -1.55 4.39
C ALA A 158 -1.58 -1.56 5.23
N ALA A 159 -1.46 -1.50 6.56
CA ALA A 159 -2.59 -1.39 7.45
C ALA A 159 -3.36 -0.08 7.28
N LEU A 160 -2.67 1.05 7.11
CA LEU A 160 -3.29 2.35 6.83
C LEU A 160 -3.99 2.36 5.46
N ALA A 161 -3.35 1.79 4.43
CA ALA A 161 -3.94 1.67 3.09
C ALA A 161 -5.24 0.86 3.12
N ASN A 162 -5.24 -0.24 3.85
CA ASN A 162 -6.43 -1.06 4.09
C ASN A 162 -7.52 -0.26 4.83
N LEU A 163 -7.15 0.43 5.92
CA LEU A 163 -8.10 1.17 6.74
C LEU A 163 -8.71 2.38 6.00
N TYR A 164 -7.90 3.10 5.22
CA TYR A 164 -8.34 4.26 4.44
C TYR A 164 -8.98 3.89 3.10
N GLN A 165 -8.94 2.60 2.73
CA GLN A 165 -9.47 2.11 1.46
C GLN A 165 -8.87 2.87 0.27
N VAL A 166 -7.54 2.93 0.26
CA VAL A 166 -6.74 3.55 -0.81
C VAL A 166 -5.66 2.59 -1.28
N SER A 167 -5.22 2.72 -2.52
CA SER A 167 -4.19 1.84 -3.05
C SER A 167 -2.82 2.11 -2.42
N LEU A 168 -1.94 1.12 -2.45
CA LEU A 168 -0.57 1.29 -1.96
C LEU A 168 0.14 2.38 -2.77
N LYS A 169 0.00 2.42 -4.10
CA LYS A 169 0.63 3.45 -4.93
C LYS A 169 0.28 4.86 -4.44
N THR A 170 -1.01 5.15 -4.23
CA THR A 170 -1.49 6.44 -3.70
C THR A 170 -0.88 6.76 -2.33
N MET A 171 -0.79 5.78 -1.42
CA MET A 171 -0.17 5.99 -0.10
C MET A 171 1.32 6.35 -0.20
N PHE A 172 2.06 5.72 -1.13
CA PHE A 172 3.46 6.05 -1.37
C PHE A 172 3.62 7.46 -2.01
N GLU A 173 2.75 7.83 -2.96
CA GLU A 173 2.73 9.18 -3.56
C GLU A 173 2.49 10.26 -2.52
N VAL A 174 1.52 10.03 -1.63
CA VAL A 174 1.17 10.93 -0.53
C VAL A 174 2.32 11.11 0.48
N LEU A 175 3.17 10.09 0.63
CA LEU A 175 4.40 10.17 1.42
C LEU A 175 5.57 10.85 0.68
N GLY A 176 5.36 11.29 -0.56
CA GLY A 176 6.39 11.93 -1.38
C GLY A 176 7.38 10.95 -2.02
N LEU A 177 7.03 9.66 -2.10
CA LEU A 177 7.86 8.64 -2.72
C LEU A 177 7.52 8.54 -4.22
N ASP A 178 8.54 8.56 -5.06
CA ASP A 178 8.36 8.43 -6.50
C ASP A 178 7.95 6.98 -6.84
N VAL A 179 6.73 6.81 -7.35
CA VAL A 179 6.18 5.51 -7.80
C VAL A 179 5.74 5.55 -9.27
N THR A 180 6.17 6.57 -10.02
CA THR A 180 5.76 6.78 -11.43
C THR A 180 6.16 5.65 -12.36
N LYS A 181 7.25 4.95 -12.05
CA LYS A 181 7.80 3.83 -12.84
C LYS A 181 7.29 2.46 -12.41
N ILE A 182 6.38 2.40 -11.44
CA ILE A 182 5.79 1.14 -10.99
C ILE A 182 4.52 0.89 -11.81
N PRO A 183 4.33 -0.32 -12.35
CA PRO A 183 3.11 -0.65 -13.08
C PRO A 183 1.89 -0.61 -12.15
N ASP A 184 0.80 -0.06 -12.66
CA ASP A 184 -0.48 -0.02 -11.95
C ASP A 184 -1.02 -1.44 -11.75
N ASP A 185 -1.62 -1.68 -10.59
CA ASP A 185 -2.40 -2.88 -10.29
C ASP A 185 -3.74 -2.88 -11.05
N LEU A 186 -3.70 -2.73 -12.38
CA LEU A 186 -4.87 -2.89 -13.23
C LEU A 186 -5.35 -4.34 -13.08
N PRO A 187 -6.66 -4.59 -12.86
CA PRO A 187 -7.19 -5.94 -13.00
C PRO A 187 -6.83 -6.37 -14.41
N SER A 188 -5.99 -7.40 -14.53
CA SER A 188 -5.65 -7.97 -15.81
C SER A 188 -6.95 -8.26 -16.52
N ARG A 189 -7.25 -7.46 -17.56
CA ARG A 189 -8.26 -7.81 -18.52
C ARG A 189 -7.86 -9.20 -18.98
N SER A 190 -8.63 -10.20 -18.55
CA SER A 190 -8.49 -11.57 -18.99
C SER A 190 -8.26 -11.52 -20.51
N PRO A 191 -7.33 -12.31 -21.08
CA PRO A 191 -7.36 -12.48 -22.52
C PRO A 191 -8.78 -12.90 -22.87
N SER A 192 -9.48 -12.03 -23.59
CA SER A 192 -10.85 -12.32 -24.00
C SER A 192 -10.78 -13.61 -24.80
N PRO A 193 -11.65 -14.61 -24.55
CA PRO A 193 -11.53 -15.93 -25.14
C PRO A 193 -11.92 -15.96 -26.63
N ASN A 194 -11.75 -14.86 -27.36
CA ASN A 194 -12.30 -14.68 -28.71
C ASN A 194 -11.30 -14.08 -29.71
N ASP A 195 -10.00 -14.25 -29.47
CA ASP A 195 -9.00 -14.14 -30.54
C ASP A 195 -8.71 -15.54 -31.09
N ASN A 196 -9.32 -15.78 -32.26
CA ASN A 196 -9.18 -16.88 -33.23
C ASN A 196 -10.19 -18.04 -33.17
#